data_AF-A0AAD9U535-F1
#
_entry.id   AF-A0AAD9U535-F1
#
_cell.length_a   1.000
_cell.length_b   1.000
_cell.length_c   1.000
_cell.angle_alpha   90.00
_cell.angle_beta   90.00
_cell.angle_gamma   90.00
#
_symmetry.space_group_name_H-M   'P 1'
#
loop_
_entity.id
_entity.type
_entity.pdbx_description
1 polymer ?
#
loop_
_entity_poly.entity_id
_entity_poly.type
_entity_poly.pdbx_seq_one_letter_code
_entity_poly.pdbx_strand_id
1 'polypeptide(L)'
;MKRETLRMYEDLTNGKPFKYEHCWEILIKNPKWCLKELTKTNESNKQKAVNDSDSPVSFSNQGDDYMNPDTPLTGGINSDGVMRPQGRKGTKEKMRWLNDEKCVVDALYNLQSTLERKIKVNEEELELKREKDNKEFQLREQTMKKEIKLKEKAQKMKEKAQQLKENDQRLKKKEQEIKEKAQKRQEQDRFLNQDVNKLPQALRSTFEIYQAQILKEWENDGLFGKVFTSSDNDK
;
A
#
# COMPACT_ATOMS: atom_id res chain seq x y z
N MET A 1 13.33 7.76 0.96
CA MET A 1 14.34 8.20 1.96
C MET A 1 15.72 8.38 1.32
N LYS A 2 16.66 7.41 1.24
CA LYS A 2 18.04 7.65 0.73
C LYS A 2 18.13 8.51 -0.56
N ARG A 3 17.37 8.17 -1.60
CA ARG A 3 17.31 8.96 -2.86
C ARG A 3 16.76 10.39 -2.71
N GLU A 4 15.86 10.63 -1.76
CA GLU A 4 15.32 11.96 -1.44
C GLU A 4 16.39 12.84 -0.78
N THR A 5 17.11 12.25 0.18
CA THR A 5 18.17 12.92 0.96
C THR A 5 19.38 13.25 0.09
N LEU A 6 19.77 12.36 -0.83
CA LEU A 6 20.86 12.62 -1.77
C LEU A 6 20.52 13.77 -2.72
N ARG A 7 19.33 13.76 -3.35
CA ARG A 7 18.89 14.85 -4.24
C ARG A 7 18.95 16.21 -3.53
N MET A 8 18.37 16.30 -2.32
CA MET A 8 18.39 17.53 -1.51
C MET A 8 19.82 18.03 -1.21
N TYR A 9 20.80 17.12 -1.09
CA TYR A 9 22.20 17.49 -0.85
C TYR A 9 22.94 17.92 -2.13
N GLU A 10 22.63 17.30 -3.26
CA GLU A 10 23.13 17.69 -4.58
C GLU A 10 22.61 19.08 -4.99
N ASP A 11 21.31 19.33 -4.74
CA ASP A 11 20.66 20.64 -4.90
C ASP A 11 21.34 21.73 -4.03
N LEU A 12 21.71 21.40 -2.79
CA LEU A 12 22.37 22.31 -1.83
C LEU A 12 23.86 22.55 -2.08
N THR A 13 24.53 21.77 -2.94
CA THR A 13 26.00 21.82 -3.12
C THR A 13 26.44 22.01 -4.57
N ASN A 14 25.55 22.53 -5.41
CA ASN A 14 25.75 22.80 -6.84
C ASN A 14 26.21 21.55 -7.60
N GLY A 15 25.54 20.42 -7.39
CA GLY A 15 25.77 19.17 -8.15
C GLY A 15 27.06 18.44 -7.80
N LYS A 16 27.65 18.67 -6.61
CA LYS A 16 28.82 17.92 -6.14
C LYS A 16 28.37 16.64 -5.42
N PRO A 17 28.91 15.46 -5.73
CA PRO A 17 28.49 14.21 -5.10
C PRO A 17 28.84 14.21 -3.59
N PHE A 18 27.96 13.58 -2.81
CA PHE A 18 28.04 13.61 -1.35
C PHE A 18 29.24 12.82 -0.80
N LYS A 19 30.30 13.54 -0.44
CA LYS A 19 31.62 12.99 -0.02
C LYS A 19 31.61 12.03 1.17
N TYR A 20 30.52 11.97 1.94
CA TYR A 20 30.42 11.19 3.19
C TYR A 20 29.33 10.12 3.16
N GLU A 21 28.90 9.66 1.96
CA GLU A 21 27.86 8.64 1.82
C GLU A 21 28.14 7.38 2.65
N HIS A 22 29.39 6.90 2.67
CA HIS A 22 29.80 5.75 3.47
C HIS A 22 29.61 5.99 4.98
N CYS A 23 29.97 7.17 5.50
CA CYS A 23 29.77 7.54 6.90
C CYS A 23 28.27 7.64 7.25
N TRP A 24 27.46 8.16 6.33
CA TRP A 24 26.00 8.23 6.47
C TRP A 24 25.36 6.83 6.47
N GLU A 25 25.84 5.90 5.66
CA GLU A 25 25.42 4.51 5.73
C GLU A 25 25.80 3.83 7.05
N ILE A 26 26.98 4.10 7.61
CA ILE A 26 27.39 3.58 8.92
C ILE A 26 26.44 4.09 10.02
N LEU A 27 26.09 5.39 9.99
CA LEU A 27 25.15 5.99 10.95
C LEU A 27 23.72 5.42 10.83
N ILE A 28 23.26 5.10 9.63
CA ILE A 28 21.96 4.44 9.40
C ILE A 28 21.99 2.96 9.85
N LYS A 29 23.10 2.24 9.58
CA LYS A 29 23.23 0.82 9.93
C LYS A 29 23.43 0.60 11.44
N ASN A 30 24.06 1.56 12.14
CA ASN A 30 24.29 1.51 13.59
C ASN A 30 23.77 2.77 14.29
N PRO A 31 22.44 2.95 14.43
CA PRO A 31 21.91 3.99 15.30
C PRO A 31 22.29 3.64 16.75
N LYS A 32 23.14 4.45 17.40
CA LYS A 32 23.51 4.34 18.83
C LYS A 32 22.32 4.41 19.82
N TRP A 33 21.12 4.53 19.28
CA TRP A 33 19.82 4.75 19.91
C TRP A 33 18.84 3.60 19.60
N CYS A 34 19.29 2.55 18.89
CA CYS A 34 18.61 1.26 18.80
C CYS A 34 18.72 0.49 20.13
N LEU A 35 17.68 0.61 20.97
CA LEU A 35 17.52 0.05 22.32
C LEU A 35 17.80 -1.47 22.49
N LYS A 36 17.99 -2.22 21.40
CA LYS A 36 18.13 -3.69 21.38
C LYS A 36 19.49 -4.21 21.88
N GLU A 37 20.52 -3.38 21.98
CA GLU A 37 21.81 -3.76 22.59
C GLU A 37 21.93 -3.32 24.06
N LEU A 38 21.21 -2.28 24.48
CA LEU A 38 21.10 -1.85 25.88
C LEU A 38 20.29 -2.81 26.77
N THR A 39 19.79 -3.92 26.22
CA THR A 39 18.82 -4.84 26.85
C THR A 39 19.29 -6.30 26.89
N LYS A 40 20.60 -6.56 26.70
CA LYS A 40 21.20 -7.90 26.86
C LYS A 40 22.50 -7.86 27.67
N THR A 41 22.69 -8.93 28.45
CA THR A 41 23.87 -9.20 29.32
C THR A 41 24.22 -8.10 30.33
N ASN A 42 23.61 -8.19 31.51
CA ASN A 42 24.32 -7.96 32.77
C ASN A 42 25.40 -9.06 32.98
N GLU A 43 26.12 -8.98 34.10
CA GLU A 43 26.98 -10.03 34.69
C GLU A 43 28.37 -10.26 34.05
N SER A 44 29.38 -9.57 34.59
CA SER A 44 30.65 -10.23 34.95
C SER A 44 31.41 -9.46 36.03
N ASN A 45 32.13 -10.19 36.88
CA ASN A 45 32.73 -9.70 38.13
C ASN A 45 33.78 -8.58 37.97
N LYS A 46 33.77 -7.63 38.92
CA LYS A 46 34.98 -6.87 39.29
C LYS A 46 35.09 -6.58 40.79
N GLN A 47 34.93 -7.62 41.61
CA GLN A 47 35.43 -7.57 42.99
C GLN A 47 36.96 -7.72 43.02
N LYS A 48 37.64 -6.76 43.64
CA LYS A 48 38.99 -6.87 44.20
C LYS A 48 39.12 -5.72 45.21
N ALA A 49 38.84 -5.84 46.52
CA ALA A 49 39.17 -6.82 47.55
C ALA A 49 40.04 -6.12 48.61
N VAL A 50 39.69 -6.32 49.89
CA VAL A 50 40.62 -6.49 51.05
C VAL A 50 41.52 -5.29 51.41
N ASN A 51 41.59 -4.80 52.66
CA ASN A 51 40.92 -5.03 53.95
C ASN A 51 41.14 -3.74 54.81
N ASP A 52 40.83 -3.54 56.10
CA ASP A 52 40.25 -4.27 57.25
C ASP A 52 39.64 -3.17 58.18
N SER A 53 38.88 -3.39 59.27
CA SER A 53 38.41 -4.60 59.97
C SER A 53 36.85 -4.57 60.03
N ASP A 54 36.05 -5.06 61.00
CA ASP A 54 36.26 -5.77 62.28
C ASP A 54 35.05 -6.67 62.62
N SER A 55 35.01 -7.30 63.80
CA SER A 55 34.16 -8.47 64.07
C SER A 55 33.56 -8.56 65.51
N PRO A 56 32.96 -9.67 66.00
CA PRO A 56 31.53 -9.61 66.38
C PRO A 56 31.20 -10.05 67.82
N VAL A 57 29.98 -9.74 68.29
CA VAL A 57 29.34 -10.48 69.41
C VAL A 57 27.87 -10.73 69.09
N SER A 58 27.43 -11.97 69.33
CA SER A 58 26.03 -12.41 69.25
C SER A 58 25.60 -12.97 70.61
N PHE A 59 24.49 -12.48 71.16
CA PHE A 59 23.76 -13.16 72.24
C PHE A 59 22.25 -13.04 72.03
N SER A 60 21.52 -13.99 72.62
CA SER A 60 20.09 -14.24 72.39
C SER A 60 19.34 -14.38 73.73
N ASN A 61 18.01 -14.41 73.63
CA ASN A 61 17.04 -14.84 74.66
C ASN A 61 16.57 -13.76 75.66
N GLN A 62 15.37 -13.24 75.40
CA GLN A 62 14.15 -13.55 76.17
C GLN A 62 14.22 -13.47 77.72
N GLY A 63 13.44 -12.55 78.29
CA GLY A 63 13.05 -12.47 79.70
C GLY A 63 11.91 -11.46 79.88
N ASP A 64 10.94 -11.77 80.74
CA ASP A 64 9.67 -11.04 80.89
C ASP A 64 9.69 -9.91 81.93
N ASP A 65 8.64 -9.07 81.90
CA ASP A 65 8.14 -8.12 82.91
C ASP A 65 9.08 -7.09 83.58
N TYR A 66 8.67 -5.82 83.56
CA TYR A 66 8.25 -5.10 84.78
C TYR A 66 7.50 -3.78 84.42
N MET A 67 6.79 -3.20 85.39
CA MET A 67 5.70 -2.23 85.18
C MET A 67 6.11 -0.76 84.92
N ASN A 68 5.20 -0.04 84.27
CA ASN A 68 5.27 1.37 83.85
C ASN A 68 5.11 2.42 84.98
N PRO A 69 5.92 3.50 84.93
CA PRO A 69 5.53 4.85 85.33
C PRO A 69 5.67 5.85 84.14
N ASP A 70 4.76 6.80 83.88
CA ASP A 70 3.57 7.24 84.62
C ASP A 70 2.41 7.58 83.69
N THR A 71 1.19 7.19 84.09
CA THR A 71 -0.05 7.71 83.50
C THR A 71 -0.79 8.52 84.54
N PRO A 72 -0.98 9.84 84.38
CA PRO A 72 -1.90 10.61 85.21
C PRO A 72 -3.34 10.32 84.79
N LEU A 73 -3.87 9.15 85.19
CA LEU A 73 -5.30 8.86 85.10
C LEU A 73 -6.03 9.68 86.17
N THR A 74 -6.58 10.83 85.78
CA THR A 74 -7.58 11.53 86.59
C THR A 74 -8.57 12.22 85.65
N GLY A 75 -9.88 11.95 85.73
CA GLY A 75 -10.55 11.05 86.65
C GLY A 75 -11.95 11.57 86.98
N GLY A 76 -12.88 11.42 86.03
CA GLY A 76 -14.27 11.85 86.18
C GLY A 76 -14.49 13.36 86.07
N ILE A 77 -15.76 13.72 86.34
CA ILE A 77 -16.43 15.03 86.23
C ILE A 77 -17.05 15.30 84.85
N ASN A 78 -18.34 14.98 84.76
CA ASN A 78 -19.26 15.72 83.88
C ASN A 78 -19.46 17.11 84.51
N SER A 79 -18.81 18.13 83.97
CA SER A 79 -19.11 19.53 84.28
C SER A 79 -19.26 20.33 83.00
N ASP A 80 -20.43 20.95 82.86
CA ASP A 80 -20.62 22.13 82.03
C ASP A 80 -19.51 23.15 82.35
N GLY A 81 -18.59 23.39 81.40
CA GLY A 81 -17.23 23.80 81.75
C GLY A 81 -16.31 24.12 80.57
N VAL A 82 -16.52 25.30 79.99
CA VAL A 82 -15.63 26.07 79.07
C VAL A 82 -14.28 25.41 78.73
N MET A 83 -14.16 24.89 77.50
CA MET A 83 -12.89 24.42 76.93
C MET A 83 -11.84 25.55 76.90
N ARG A 84 -10.63 25.30 77.40
CA ARG A 84 -9.54 26.30 77.40
C ARG A 84 -9.21 26.77 75.96
N PRO A 85 -9.14 28.09 75.69
CA PRO A 85 -8.83 28.60 74.35
C PRO A 85 -7.51 28.08 73.78
N GLN A 86 -7.50 27.72 72.49
CA GLN A 86 -6.32 27.11 71.85
C GLN A 86 -5.15 28.10 71.77
N GLY A 87 -4.06 27.77 72.47
CA GLY A 87 -2.90 28.64 72.61
C GLY A 87 -2.24 29.05 71.28
N ARG A 88 -1.71 30.29 71.26
CA ARG A 88 -1.18 31.02 70.08
C ARG A 88 -0.21 30.23 69.18
N LYS A 89 0.50 29.22 69.70
CA LYS A 89 1.38 28.34 68.91
C LYS A 89 0.57 27.41 68.00
N GLY A 90 -0.42 26.69 68.53
CA GLY A 90 -1.22 25.73 67.77
C GLY A 90 -2.11 26.39 66.72
N THR A 91 -2.65 27.58 67.00
CA THR A 91 -3.36 28.39 65.99
C THR A 91 -2.43 28.84 64.86
N LYS A 92 -1.20 29.30 65.17
CA LYS A 92 -0.20 29.67 64.15
C LYS A 92 0.24 28.46 63.29
N GLU A 93 0.33 27.29 63.90
CA GLU A 93 0.73 26.04 63.23
C GLU A 93 -0.37 25.52 62.30
N LYS A 94 -1.63 25.52 62.74
CA LYS A 94 -2.79 25.19 61.88
C LYS A 94 -2.93 26.15 60.69
N MET A 95 -2.66 27.44 60.87
CA MET A 95 -2.70 28.43 59.78
C MET A 95 -1.55 28.27 58.76
N ARG A 96 -0.43 27.61 59.14
CA ARG A 96 0.60 27.20 58.17
C ARG A 96 0.13 25.98 57.37
N TRP A 97 -0.31 24.94 58.06
CA TRP A 97 -0.85 23.72 57.45
C TRP A 97 -1.93 24.01 56.39
N LEU A 98 -2.92 24.85 56.69
CA LEU A 98 -3.97 25.24 55.74
C LEU A 98 -3.44 25.99 54.50
N ASN A 99 -2.34 26.74 54.63
CA ASN A 99 -1.71 27.42 53.51
C ASN A 99 -0.87 26.45 52.66
N ASP A 100 -0.19 25.51 53.30
CA ASP A 100 0.61 24.48 52.65
C ASP A 100 -0.28 23.46 51.92
N GLU A 101 -1.41 23.06 52.52
CA GLU A 101 -2.48 22.29 51.88
C GLU A 101 -3.05 23.02 50.65
N LYS A 102 -3.35 24.32 50.76
CA LYS A 102 -3.81 25.12 49.61
C LYS A 102 -2.77 25.12 48.48
N CYS A 103 -1.49 25.28 48.81
CA CYS A 103 -0.40 25.24 47.83
C CYS A 103 -0.32 23.88 47.11
N VAL A 104 -0.51 22.77 47.84
CA VAL A 104 -0.57 21.41 47.25
C VAL A 104 -1.80 21.25 46.34
N VAL A 105 -2.98 21.74 46.73
CA VAL A 105 -4.19 21.69 45.90
C VAL A 105 -4.02 22.52 44.62
N ASP A 106 -3.50 23.75 44.72
CA ASP A 106 -3.19 24.59 43.56
C ASP A 106 -2.18 23.89 42.62
N ALA A 107 -1.14 23.24 43.16
CA ALA A 107 -0.15 22.51 42.37
C ALA A 107 -0.73 21.28 41.65
N LEU A 108 -1.57 20.49 42.33
CA LEU A 108 -2.25 19.33 41.74
C LEU A 108 -3.22 19.75 40.63
N TYR A 109 -3.98 20.83 40.82
CA TYR A 109 -4.86 21.38 39.79
C TYR A 109 -4.09 21.84 38.54
N ASN A 110 -2.96 22.52 38.72
CA ASN A 110 -2.08 22.93 37.62
C ASN A 110 -1.47 21.73 36.86
N LEU A 111 -1.13 20.64 37.57
CA LEU A 111 -0.68 19.39 36.96
C LEU A 111 -1.80 18.74 36.14
N GLN A 112 -3.01 18.61 36.71
CA GLN A 112 -4.18 18.07 36.01
C GLN A 112 -4.48 18.85 34.73
N SER A 113 -4.63 20.17 34.80
CA SER A 113 -4.89 21.02 33.63
C SER A 113 -3.79 20.92 32.56
N THR A 114 -2.55 20.66 32.97
CA THR A 114 -1.43 20.44 32.05
C THR A 114 -1.48 19.06 31.37
N LEU A 115 -1.95 18.03 32.07
CA LEU A 115 -2.17 16.69 31.50
C LEU A 115 -3.35 16.67 30.53
N GLU A 116 -4.50 17.24 30.91
CA GLU A 116 -5.68 17.38 30.05
C GLU A 116 -5.35 18.11 28.73
N ARG A 117 -4.57 19.21 28.82
CA ARG A 117 -4.12 19.97 27.65
C ARG A 117 -3.18 19.16 26.75
N LYS A 118 -2.29 18.32 27.33
CA LYS A 118 -1.41 17.42 26.56
C LYS A 118 -2.20 16.32 25.86
N ILE A 119 -3.20 15.75 26.51
CA ILE A 119 -4.10 14.74 25.92
C ILE A 119 -4.80 15.35 24.70
N LYS A 120 -5.47 16.50 24.87
CA LYS A 120 -6.20 17.17 23.79
C LYS A 120 -5.33 17.52 22.58
N VAL A 121 -4.12 18.07 22.80
CA VAL A 121 -3.18 18.38 21.69
C VAL A 121 -2.73 17.11 20.97
N ASN A 122 -2.48 16.02 21.69
CA ASN A 122 -2.10 14.73 21.09
C ASN A 122 -3.28 14.08 20.32
N GLU A 123 -4.51 14.24 20.78
CA GLU A 123 -5.72 13.82 20.06
C GLU A 123 -5.91 14.62 18.76
N GLU A 124 -5.77 15.95 18.81
CA GLU A 124 -5.82 16.84 17.65
C GLU A 124 -4.71 16.51 16.63
N GLU A 125 -3.49 16.21 17.08
CA GLU A 125 -2.39 15.79 16.20
C GLU A 125 -2.67 14.42 15.55
N LEU A 126 -3.22 13.46 16.30
CA LEU A 126 -3.60 12.14 15.77
C LEU A 126 -4.76 12.21 14.77
N GLU A 127 -5.73 13.11 14.97
CA GLU A 127 -6.82 13.34 14.02
C GLU A 127 -6.31 14.04 12.74
N LEU A 128 -5.51 15.10 12.87
CA LEU A 128 -4.88 15.78 11.73
C LEU A 128 -3.98 14.83 10.93
N LYS A 129 -3.24 13.94 11.61
CA LYS A 129 -2.44 12.89 10.99
C LYS A 129 -3.31 11.91 10.20
N ARG A 130 -4.42 11.42 10.79
CA ARG A 130 -5.39 10.54 10.13
C ARG A 130 -6.03 11.21 8.90
N GLU A 131 -6.39 12.48 9.01
CA GLU A 131 -7.03 13.23 7.93
C GLU A 131 -6.08 13.44 6.74
N LYS A 132 -4.80 13.77 7.01
CA LYS A 132 -3.75 13.87 5.98
C LYS A 132 -3.50 12.53 5.29
N ASP A 133 -3.39 11.45 6.04
CA ASP A 133 -3.14 10.11 5.47
C ASP A 133 -4.33 9.62 4.63
N ASN A 134 -5.56 9.94 5.02
CA ASN A 134 -6.77 9.67 4.24
C ASN A 134 -6.81 10.51 2.93
N LYS A 135 -6.50 11.81 3.00
CA LYS A 135 -6.38 12.67 1.81
C LYS A 135 -5.29 12.18 0.85
N GLU A 136 -4.15 11.73 1.36
CA GLU A 136 -3.08 11.14 0.56
C GLU A 136 -3.52 9.81 -0.08
N PHE A 137 -4.20 8.94 0.66
CA PHE A 137 -4.74 7.68 0.14
C PHE A 137 -5.75 7.91 -0.99
N GLN A 138 -6.70 8.84 -0.83
CA GLN A 138 -7.66 9.20 -1.88
C GLN A 138 -6.97 9.76 -3.13
N LEU A 139 -5.94 10.59 -2.97
CA LEU A 139 -5.17 11.14 -4.09
C LEU A 139 -4.37 10.04 -4.83
N ARG A 140 -3.76 9.11 -4.10
CA ARG A 140 -3.10 7.92 -4.66
C ARG A 140 -4.09 7.04 -5.43
N GLU A 141 -5.25 6.77 -4.85
CA GLU A 141 -6.29 5.93 -5.45
C GLU A 141 -6.89 6.55 -6.72
N GLN A 142 -7.20 7.85 -6.70
CA GLN A 142 -7.61 8.59 -7.90
C GLN A 142 -6.53 8.58 -9.00
N THR A 143 -5.26 8.74 -8.62
CA THR A 143 -4.13 8.71 -9.58
C THR A 143 -4.02 7.34 -10.23
N MET A 144 -4.07 6.26 -9.44
CA MET A 144 -4.05 4.87 -9.94
C MET A 144 -5.26 4.58 -10.85
N LYS A 145 -6.48 4.99 -10.46
CA LYS A 145 -7.68 4.86 -11.30
C LYS A 145 -7.56 5.60 -12.63
N LYS A 146 -6.96 6.80 -12.64
CA LYS A 146 -6.68 7.56 -13.87
C LYS A 146 -5.63 6.86 -14.75
N GLU A 147 -4.56 6.33 -14.14
CA GLU A 147 -3.49 5.62 -14.85
C GLU A 147 -3.99 4.32 -15.51
N ILE A 148 -4.74 3.49 -14.77
CA ILE A 148 -5.36 2.25 -15.30
C ILE A 148 -6.26 2.59 -16.50
N LYS A 149 -7.17 3.57 -16.34
CA LYS A 149 -8.10 4.02 -17.39
C LYS A 149 -7.39 4.60 -18.63
N LEU A 150 -6.17 5.12 -18.49
CA LEU A 150 -5.33 5.53 -19.61
C LEU A 150 -4.65 4.33 -20.29
N LYS A 151 -4.14 3.35 -19.52
CA LYS A 151 -3.55 2.11 -20.05
C LYS A 151 -4.58 1.28 -20.83
N GLU A 152 -5.78 1.08 -20.28
CA GLU A 152 -6.90 0.41 -20.96
C GLU A 152 -7.25 1.08 -22.29
N LYS A 153 -7.39 2.42 -22.30
CA LYS A 153 -7.65 3.18 -23.54
C LYS A 153 -6.52 3.00 -24.56
N ALA A 154 -5.26 3.07 -24.13
CA ALA A 154 -4.11 2.92 -25.01
C ALA A 154 -4.03 1.49 -25.59
N GLN A 155 -4.31 0.46 -24.80
CA GLN A 155 -4.40 -0.92 -25.27
C GLN A 155 -5.54 -1.10 -26.27
N LYS A 156 -6.76 -0.66 -25.94
CA LYS A 156 -7.94 -0.76 -26.82
C LYS A 156 -7.77 -0.02 -28.16
N MET A 157 -6.98 1.06 -28.17
CA MET A 157 -6.58 1.74 -29.42
C MET A 157 -5.57 0.94 -30.24
N LYS A 158 -4.60 0.27 -29.61
CA LYS A 158 -3.66 -0.64 -30.31
C LYS A 158 -4.39 -1.85 -30.92
N GLU A 159 -5.28 -2.48 -30.16
CA GLU A 159 -6.11 -3.61 -30.62
C GLU A 159 -6.96 -3.23 -31.83
N LYS A 160 -7.66 -2.09 -31.78
CA LYS A 160 -8.42 -1.56 -32.93
C LYS A 160 -7.53 -1.27 -34.14
N ALA A 161 -6.34 -0.70 -33.93
CA ALA A 161 -5.40 -0.42 -35.02
C ALA A 161 -4.83 -1.71 -35.66
N GLN A 162 -4.68 -2.78 -34.88
CA GLN A 162 -4.30 -4.11 -35.38
C GLN A 162 -5.43 -4.76 -36.17
N GLN A 163 -6.66 -4.78 -35.63
CA GLN A 163 -7.84 -5.28 -36.34
C GLN A 163 -8.10 -4.55 -37.65
N LEU A 164 -7.86 -3.23 -37.71
CA LEU A 164 -8.01 -2.45 -38.94
C LEU A 164 -6.99 -2.88 -40.02
N LYS A 165 -5.73 -3.13 -39.63
CA LYS A 165 -4.69 -3.63 -40.55
C LYS A 165 -4.99 -5.04 -41.06
N GLU A 166 -5.47 -5.93 -40.18
CA GLU A 166 -5.85 -7.29 -40.56
C GLU A 166 -7.03 -7.30 -41.54
N ASN A 167 -8.05 -6.47 -41.29
CA ASN A 167 -9.19 -6.31 -42.20
C ASN A 167 -8.79 -5.69 -43.54
N ASP A 168 -7.90 -4.69 -43.57
CA ASP A 168 -7.32 -4.13 -44.80
C ASP A 168 -6.56 -5.19 -45.63
N GLN A 169 -5.71 -6.00 -45.00
CA GLN A 169 -5.03 -7.12 -45.66
C GLN A 169 -6.01 -8.17 -46.19
N ARG A 170 -7.05 -8.50 -45.41
CA ARG A 170 -8.09 -9.46 -45.81
C ARG A 170 -8.95 -8.95 -46.97
N LEU A 171 -9.24 -7.65 -47.01
CA LEU A 171 -9.92 -6.99 -48.12
C LEU A 171 -9.05 -7.03 -49.39
N LYS A 172 -7.78 -6.65 -49.29
CA LYS A 172 -6.82 -6.70 -50.42
C LYS A 172 -6.67 -8.11 -50.99
N LYS A 173 -6.59 -9.13 -50.15
CA LYS A 173 -6.55 -10.53 -50.62
C LYS A 173 -7.84 -10.92 -51.38
N LYS A 174 -9.01 -10.55 -50.86
CA LYS A 174 -10.30 -10.79 -51.55
C LYS A 174 -10.42 -10.02 -52.86
N GLU A 175 -9.96 -8.77 -52.89
CA GLU A 175 -9.97 -7.95 -54.11
C GLU A 175 -9.08 -8.55 -55.20
N GLN A 176 -7.90 -9.07 -54.84
CA GLN A 176 -7.02 -9.80 -55.74
C GLN A 176 -7.66 -11.12 -56.21
N GLU A 177 -8.22 -11.93 -55.31
CA GLU A 177 -8.94 -13.17 -55.62
C GLU A 177 -10.10 -12.95 -56.61
N ILE A 178 -10.86 -11.85 -56.45
CA ILE A 178 -11.93 -11.45 -57.37
C ILE A 178 -11.36 -11.03 -58.73
N LYS A 179 -10.25 -10.27 -58.77
CA LYS A 179 -9.58 -9.87 -60.02
C LYS A 179 -9.02 -11.07 -60.78
N GLU A 180 -8.38 -12.00 -60.09
CA GLU A 180 -7.85 -13.25 -60.67
C GLU A 180 -8.99 -14.14 -61.20
N LYS A 181 -10.09 -14.32 -60.44
CA LYS A 181 -11.26 -15.06 -60.93
C LYS A 181 -11.93 -14.38 -62.13
N ALA A 182 -11.97 -13.03 -62.16
CA ALA A 182 -12.50 -12.28 -63.31
C ALA A 182 -11.60 -12.40 -64.56
N GLN A 183 -10.27 -12.35 -64.39
CA GLN A 183 -9.32 -12.59 -65.49
C GLN A 183 -9.43 -14.01 -66.03
N LYS A 184 -9.42 -15.03 -65.16
CA LYS A 184 -9.64 -16.43 -65.56
C LYS A 184 -10.96 -16.61 -66.31
N ARG A 185 -12.06 -15.96 -65.87
CA ARG A 185 -13.34 -15.98 -66.59
C ARG A 185 -13.25 -15.33 -67.97
N GLN A 186 -12.55 -14.21 -68.11
CA GLN A 186 -12.33 -13.56 -69.41
C GLN A 186 -11.48 -14.43 -70.36
N GLU A 187 -10.52 -15.18 -69.84
CA GLU A 187 -9.73 -16.15 -70.62
C GLU A 187 -10.57 -17.36 -71.04
N GLN A 188 -11.38 -17.90 -70.14
CA GLN A 188 -12.32 -18.99 -70.43
C GLN A 188 -13.36 -18.60 -71.48
N ASP A 189 -13.90 -17.39 -71.40
CA ASP A 189 -14.83 -16.85 -72.41
C ASP A 189 -14.14 -16.66 -73.78
N ARG A 190 -12.91 -16.11 -73.82
CA ARG A 190 -12.12 -16.05 -75.06
C ARG A 190 -11.86 -17.42 -75.69
N PHE A 191 -11.65 -18.46 -74.87
CA PHE A 191 -11.39 -19.83 -75.31
C PHE A 191 -12.67 -20.56 -75.79
N LEU A 192 -13.81 -20.32 -75.13
CA LEU A 192 -15.12 -20.84 -75.55
C LEU A 192 -15.56 -20.23 -76.89
N ASN A 193 -15.33 -18.93 -77.10
CA ASN A 193 -15.68 -18.24 -78.34
C ASN A 193 -14.66 -18.45 -79.49
N GLN A 194 -13.68 -19.35 -79.35
CA GLN A 194 -12.70 -19.65 -80.39
C GLN A 194 -13.22 -20.71 -81.38
N ASP A 195 -13.22 -20.36 -82.68
CA ASP A 195 -13.63 -21.24 -83.76
C ASP A 195 -12.65 -22.41 -83.98
N VAL A 196 -13.06 -23.60 -83.50
CA VAL A 196 -12.30 -24.86 -83.56
C VAL A 196 -11.98 -25.29 -85.00
N ASN A 197 -12.77 -24.86 -86.00
CA ASN A 197 -12.51 -25.22 -87.41
C ASN A 197 -11.25 -24.55 -87.97
N LYS A 198 -10.77 -23.47 -87.34
CA LYS A 198 -9.51 -22.80 -87.70
C LYS A 198 -8.28 -23.47 -87.08
N LEU A 199 -8.46 -24.47 -86.22
CA LEU A 199 -7.37 -25.24 -85.62
C LEU A 199 -6.98 -26.47 -86.46
N PRO A 200 -5.70 -26.90 -86.39
CA PRO A 200 -5.25 -28.16 -86.98
C PRO A 200 -6.07 -29.36 -86.50
N GLN A 201 -6.40 -30.29 -87.40
CA GLN A 201 -7.29 -31.42 -87.14
C GLN A 201 -6.92 -32.22 -85.86
N ALA A 202 -5.63 -32.41 -85.59
CA ALA A 202 -5.12 -33.14 -84.43
C ALA A 202 -5.35 -32.45 -83.07
N LEU A 203 -5.72 -31.16 -83.05
CA LEU A 203 -5.97 -30.39 -81.83
C LEU A 203 -7.45 -30.10 -81.57
N ARG A 204 -8.35 -30.40 -82.51
CA ARG A 204 -9.77 -30.04 -82.41
C ARG A 204 -10.46 -30.75 -81.25
N SER A 205 -10.31 -32.07 -81.18
CA SER A 205 -10.86 -32.89 -80.10
C SER A 205 -10.33 -32.51 -78.72
N THR A 206 -9.07 -32.08 -78.60
CA THR A 206 -8.53 -31.61 -77.32
C THR A 206 -9.12 -30.27 -76.91
N PHE A 207 -9.33 -29.35 -77.87
CA PHE A 207 -10.05 -28.08 -77.63
C PHE A 207 -11.51 -28.31 -77.20
N GLU A 208 -12.23 -29.19 -77.88
CA GLU A 208 -13.62 -29.55 -77.56
C GLU A 208 -13.74 -30.11 -76.13
N ILE A 209 -12.80 -30.98 -75.71
CA ILE A 209 -12.71 -31.48 -74.34
C ILE A 209 -12.47 -30.34 -73.32
N TYR A 210 -11.56 -29.41 -73.62
CA TYR A 210 -11.32 -28.25 -72.74
C TYR A 210 -12.54 -27.31 -72.67
N GLN A 211 -13.24 -27.05 -73.77
CA GLN A 211 -14.46 -26.24 -73.78
C GLN A 211 -15.56 -26.91 -72.93
N ALA A 212 -15.78 -28.21 -73.06
CA ALA A 212 -16.71 -28.96 -72.21
C ALA A 212 -16.31 -28.94 -70.72
N GLN A 213 -15.01 -29.02 -70.42
CA GLN A 213 -14.50 -28.93 -69.04
C GLN A 213 -14.73 -27.53 -68.43
N ILE A 214 -14.57 -26.46 -69.21
CA ILE A 214 -14.86 -25.08 -68.77
C ILE A 214 -16.35 -24.90 -68.49
N LEU A 215 -17.24 -25.36 -69.38
CA LEU A 215 -18.69 -25.30 -69.16
C LEU A 215 -19.09 -26.04 -67.89
N LYS A 216 -18.51 -27.21 -67.62
CA LYS A 216 -18.73 -27.96 -66.38
C LYS A 216 -18.16 -27.24 -65.14
N GLU A 217 -17.05 -26.51 -65.24
CA GLU A 217 -16.57 -25.66 -64.14
C GLU A 217 -17.57 -24.52 -63.85
N TRP A 218 -18.15 -23.90 -64.89
CA TRP A 218 -19.15 -22.83 -64.74
C TRP A 218 -20.47 -23.36 -64.15
N GLU A 219 -20.89 -24.57 -64.50
CA GLU A 219 -22.04 -25.26 -63.90
C GLU A 219 -21.82 -25.51 -62.39
N ASN A 220 -20.65 -26.02 -61.99
CA ASN A 220 -20.29 -26.22 -60.58
C ASN A 220 -20.17 -24.90 -59.79
N ASP A 221 -19.72 -23.82 -60.43
CA ASP A 221 -19.74 -22.46 -59.88
C ASP A 221 -21.17 -21.86 -59.77
N GLY A 222 -22.21 -22.57 -60.24
CA GLY A 222 -23.61 -22.16 -60.20
C GLY A 222 -24.01 -21.11 -61.24
N LEU A 223 -23.20 -20.90 -62.29
CA LEU A 223 -23.37 -19.78 -63.23
C LEU A 223 -24.64 -19.86 -64.09
N PHE A 224 -25.12 -21.07 -64.36
CA PHE A 224 -26.37 -21.31 -65.11
C PHE A 224 -27.64 -21.23 -64.23
N GLY A 225 -27.49 -20.85 -62.96
CA GLY A 225 -28.55 -20.80 -61.96
C GLY A 225 -28.93 -22.18 -61.43
N LYS A 226 -29.69 -22.21 -60.33
CA LYS A 226 -30.36 -23.44 -59.92
C LYS A 226 -31.52 -23.72 -60.88
N VAL A 227 -31.32 -24.70 -61.77
CA VAL A 227 -32.45 -25.41 -62.37
C VAL A 227 -33.20 -26.08 -61.21
N PHE A 228 -34.33 -25.49 -60.82
CA PHE A 228 -35.27 -26.16 -59.92
C PHE A 228 -35.85 -27.35 -60.67
N THR A 229 -35.31 -28.54 -60.40
CA THR A 229 -35.87 -29.81 -60.86
C THR A 229 -37.22 -30.02 -60.17
N SER A 230 -38.28 -29.50 -60.79
CA SER A 230 -39.66 -29.58 -60.33
C SER A 230 -40.25 -30.99 -60.51
N SER A 231 -39.62 -31.98 -59.88
CA SER A 231 -40.39 -33.05 -59.22
C SER A 231 -41.05 -32.37 -58.02
N ASP A 232 -42.35 -32.48 -57.79
CA ASP A 232 -43.04 -33.78 -57.67
C ASP A 232 -44.36 -33.88 -58.44
N ASN A 233 -44.62 -35.09 -58.94
CA ASN A 233 -45.92 -35.49 -59.47
C ASN A 233 -46.73 -36.17 -58.35
N ASP A 234 -47.49 -35.41 -57.58
CA ASP A 234 -48.58 -35.96 -56.78
C ASP A 234 -49.87 -35.96 -57.61
N LYS A 235 -50.56 -37.11 -57.66
CA LYS A 235 -51.72 -37.36 -58.53
C LYS A 235 -52.62 -38.47 -57.99
#